data_AF-A0A834RWN6-F1
#
_entry.id   AF-A0A834RWN6-F1
#
_cell.length_a   1.000
_cell.length_b   1.000
_cell.length_c   1.000
_cell.angle_alpha   90.00
_cell.angle_beta   90.00
_cell.angle_gamma   90.00
#
_symmetry.space_group_name_H-M   'P 1'
#
loop_
_entity.id
_entity.type
_entity.pdbx_description
1 polymer ?
#
loop_
_entity_poly.entity_id
_entity_poly.type
_entity_poly.pdbx_seq_one_letter_code
_entity_poly.pdbx_strand_id
1 'polypeptide(L)'
;MGKITTQLVITASERRARPKAVQPGGREWVTFIAGINAAGWSIPPFLIFTSQHHLSARYEEAGIPRDRAIAVSDNGWTNNELGVAWLKYFDAHTKTRVVGTRRLLIFDGHESHNSFAFQELCKESNIYTLCMPPYSSHLLQPLDVGCFSPLKRVYSREVESLIRHHINYVTKLEFLPAFKTAFDRSFTPANICSAFRGAGLIPLQLDVVLSKLDVKLRTPTPPAVLAETLWQACTPSNVRELEVQSTLISNRVRRHKSSSPASIIAAISQLKRGGRGDDAFG
;
A
#
# COMPACT_ATOMS: atom_id res chain seq x y z
N MET A 1 -5.28 -4.69 -12.90
CA MET A 1 -4.45 -3.49 -12.69
C MET A 1 -4.69 -2.99 -11.28
N GLY A 2 -3.85 -3.38 -10.32
CA GLY A 2 -4.02 -3.07 -8.91
C GLY A 2 -3.30 -1.78 -8.54
N LYS A 3 -4.03 -0.78 -8.05
CA LYS A 3 -3.45 0.37 -7.35
C LYS A 3 -2.86 -0.14 -6.03
N ILE A 4 -1.53 -0.07 -5.91
CA ILE A 4 -0.81 -0.37 -4.67
C ILE A 4 -1.04 0.81 -3.73
N THR A 5 -1.68 0.55 -2.59
CA THR A 5 -1.87 1.55 -1.53
C THR A 5 -0.83 1.28 -0.45
N THR A 6 0.26 2.04 -0.46
CA THR A 6 1.16 2.21 0.71
C THR A 6 0.38 2.91 1.82
N GLN A 7 0.69 2.61 3.08
CA GLN A 7 -0.02 3.15 4.24
C GLN A 7 -0.03 4.69 4.21
N LEU A 8 -1.15 5.20 3.73
CA LEU A 8 -1.49 6.60 3.76
C LEU A 8 -1.69 6.98 5.22
N VAL A 9 -0.74 7.75 5.76
CA VAL A 9 -0.97 8.48 7.00
C VAL A 9 -1.84 9.68 6.66
N ILE A 10 -3.14 9.45 6.43
CA ILE A 10 -4.09 10.55 6.56
C ILE A 10 -4.15 10.86 8.05
N THR A 11 -3.72 12.03 8.48
CA THR A 11 -4.22 12.62 9.73
C THR A 11 -5.66 13.10 9.51
N ALA A 12 -6.52 12.18 9.11
CA ALA A 12 -7.96 12.31 9.24
C ALA A 12 -8.40 10.96 9.83
N SER A 13 -8.20 10.81 11.13
CA SER A 13 -9.16 9.99 11.85
C SER A 13 -10.50 10.68 11.66
N GLU A 14 -11.41 10.11 10.87
CA GLU A 14 -12.83 10.40 11.00
C GLU A 14 -13.25 9.96 12.40
N ARG A 15 -12.98 10.82 13.38
CA ARG A 15 -13.66 10.77 14.66
C ARG A 15 -14.98 11.45 14.40
N ARG A 16 -16.04 10.65 14.35
CA ARG A 16 -17.46 11.01 14.19
C ARG A 16 -17.98 12.08 15.18
N ALA A 17 -17.13 12.68 16.01
CA ALA A 17 -17.49 13.57 17.11
C ALA A 17 -16.69 14.89 17.17
N ARG A 18 -15.67 15.15 16.34
CA ARG A 18 -14.92 16.43 16.36
C ARG A 18 -14.43 16.83 14.96
N PRO A 19 -15.14 17.72 14.24
CA PRO A 19 -14.61 18.26 12.99
C PRO A 19 -13.39 19.14 13.31
N LYS A 20 -12.21 18.74 12.81
CA LYS A 20 -11.06 19.66 12.71
C LYS A 20 -11.32 20.55 11.49
N ALA A 21 -11.15 21.86 11.66
CA ALA A 21 -11.25 22.81 10.55
C ALA A 21 -10.34 22.37 9.41
N VAL A 22 -10.92 22.26 8.21
CA VAL A 22 -10.17 21.98 6.98
C VAL A 22 -9.25 23.18 6.75
N GLN A 23 -7.94 22.99 6.85
CA GLN A 23 -6.98 24.04 6.55
C GLN A 23 -7.05 24.38 5.05
N PRO A 24 -7.33 25.64 4.67
CA PRO A 24 -7.29 26.08 3.28
C PRO A 24 -5.84 26.45 2.90
N GLY A 25 -5.27 25.76 1.90
CA GLY A 25 -3.92 26.05 1.39
C GLY A 25 -3.21 24.81 0.83
N GLY A 26 -2.29 25.01 -0.11
CA GLY A 26 -1.49 23.94 -0.72
C GLY A 26 -0.72 23.15 0.34
N ARG A 27 -0.88 21.82 0.32
CA ARG A 27 -0.18 20.90 1.23
C ARG A 27 1.13 20.47 0.57
N GLU A 28 2.25 20.81 1.19
CA GLU A 28 3.55 20.25 0.84
C GLU A 28 3.75 18.93 1.60
N TRP A 29 4.30 17.92 0.93
CA TRP A 29 4.56 16.62 1.52
C TRP A 29 6.05 16.47 1.82
N VAL A 30 6.35 15.92 3.00
CA VAL A 30 7.71 15.50 3.36
C VAL A 30 7.68 14.02 3.64
N THR A 31 8.47 13.26 2.90
CA THR A 31 8.66 11.83 3.14
C THR A 31 9.83 11.65 4.11
N PHE A 32 9.76 10.66 4.99
CA PHE A 32 10.90 10.30 5.82
C PHE A 32 11.08 8.78 5.85
N ILE A 33 12.34 8.34 5.89
CA ILE A 33 12.72 6.94 6.04
C ILE A 33 13.38 6.78 7.40
N ALA A 34 12.79 5.94 8.25
CA ALA A 34 13.30 5.65 9.59
C ALA A 34 13.95 4.26 9.64
N GLY A 35 14.95 4.11 10.50
CA GLY A 35 15.54 2.82 10.84
C GLY A 35 15.56 2.62 12.34
N ILE A 36 15.14 1.44 12.79
CA ILE A 36 15.13 1.03 14.21
C ILE A 36 15.69 -0.38 14.35
N ASN A 37 16.11 -0.73 15.56
CA ASN A 37 16.56 -2.10 15.84
C ASN A 37 15.95 -2.69 17.12
N ALA A 38 16.15 -3.99 17.30
CA ALA A 38 15.59 -4.74 18.42
C ALA A 38 16.16 -4.34 19.80
N ALA A 39 17.30 -3.66 19.83
CA ALA A 39 17.91 -3.15 21.06
C ALA A 39 17.29 -1.82 21.53
N GLY A 40 16.30 -1.29 20.79
CA GLY A 40 15.55 -0.11 21.22
C GLY A 40 16.14 1.21 20.77
N TRP A 41 17.01 1.25 19.76
CA TRP A 41 17.51 2.52 19.22
C TRP A 41 17.09 2.74 17.78
N SER A 42 17.03 4.01 17.40
CA SER A 42 16.78 4.50 16.05
C SER A 42 18.03 5.15 15.46
N ILE A 43 18.16 5.12 14.13
CA ILE A 43 19.05 6.04 13.41
C ILE A 43 18.31 7.37 13.19
N PRO A 44 19.03 8.50 13.01
CA PRO A 44 18.36 9.75 12.70
C PRO A 44 17.57 9.62 11.38
N PRO A 45 16.35 10.19 11.28
CA PRO A 45 15.46 9.96 10.15
C PRO A 45 16.00 10.62 8.87
N PHE A 46 15.84 9.94 7.74
CA PHE A 46 16.23 10.45 6.42
C PHE A 46 15.03 11.12 5.76
N LEU A 47 15.02 12.45 5.69
CA LEU A 47 13.96 13.28 5.13
C LEU A 47 14.14 13.49 3.62
N ILE A 48 13.02 13.49 2.89
CA ILE A 48 12.94 13.75 1.46
C ILE A 48 11.90 14.85 1.26
N PHE A 49 12.33 16.02 0.79
CA PHE A 49 11.44 17.14 0.46
C PHE A 49 11.06 17.14 -1.02
N THR A 50 9.84 17.56 -1.31
CA THR A 50 9.46 17.99 -2.66
C THR A 50 10.21 19.27 -3.02
N SER A 51 11.15 19.23 -3.98
CA SER A 51 11.78 20.43 -4.51
C SER A 51 12.53 20.19 -5.82
N GLN A 52 12.46 21.15 -6.75
CA GLN A 52 13.28 21.18 -7.96
C GLN A 52 14.69 21.74 -7.73
N HIS A 53 14.94 22.44 -6.60
CA HIS A 53 16.23 23.07 -6.32
C HIS A 53 16.65 22.87 -4.86
N HIS A 54 17.88 22.38 -4.67
CA HIS A 54 18.51 22.23 -3.36
C HIS A 54 18.74 23.61 -2.71
N LEU A 55 17.81 24.06 -1.86
CA LEU A 55 17.99 25.25 -1.02
C LEU A 55 18.75 24.89 0.26
N SER A 56 19.88 24.20 0.15
CA SER A 56 20.71 23.75 1.28
C SER A 56 21.08 24.90 2.24
N ALA A 57 21.24 26.11 1.71
CA ALA A 57 21.58 27.32 2.48
C ALA A 57 20.49 27.78 3.47
N ARG A 58 19.19 27.47 3.25
CA ARG A 58 18.11 27.91 4.17
C ARG A 58 17.96 27.04 5.42
N TYR A 59 18.59 25.86 5.46
CA TYR A 59 18.55 24.97 6.63
C TYR A 59 19.63 25.31 7.67
N GLU A 60 20.57 26.21 7.34
CA GLU A 60 21.67 26.65 8.20
C GLU A 60 21.18 27.43 9.43
N GLU A 61 20.11 28.22 9.29
CA GLU A 61 19.56 29.03 10.38
C GLU A 61 18.71 28.24 11.39
N ALA A 62 18.28 27.01 11.04
CA ALA A 62 17.37 26.21 11.87
C ALA A 62 18.07 25.17 12.77
N GLY A 63 19.41 25.13 12.79
CA GLY A 63 20.18 24.19 13.64
C GLY A 63 20.08 22.73 13.22
N ILE A 64 19.83 22.47 11.93
CA ILE A 64 19.65 21.12 11.39
C ILE A 64 20.99 20.61 10.88
N PRO A 65 21.51 19.48 11.40
CA PRO A 65 22.82 18.97 11.00
C PRO A 65 22.93 18.76 9.48
N ARG A 66 24.06 19.20 8.90
CA ARG A 66 24.40 19.05 7.48
C ARG A 66 24.55 17.58 7.02
N ASP A 67 24.46 16.61 7.90
CA ASP A 67 24.96 15.26 7.63
C ASP A 67 23.94 14.38 6.91
N ARG A 68 23.74 14.64 5.61
CA ARG A 68 23.22 13.64 4.65
C ARG A 68 21.80 13.12 4.91
N ALA A 69 21.11 13.59 5.95
CA ALA A 69 19.78 13.14 6.33
C ALA A 69 18.65 13.87 5.58
N ILE A 70 18.96 14.85 4.73
CA ILE A 70 17.97 15.59 3.94
C ILE A 70 18.29 15.45 2.45
N ALA A 71 17.38 14.80 1.73
CA ALA A 71 17.38 14.69 0.27
C ALA A 71 16.19 15.45 -0.33
N VAL A 72 16.20 15.60 -1.65
CA VAL A 72 15.10 16.19 -2.41
C VAL A 72 14.71 15.25 -3.56
N SER A 73 13.44 15.25 -3.92
CA SER A 73 12.97 14.67 -5.19
C SER A 73 11.86 15.53 -5.77
N ASP A 74 11.70 15.47 -7.10
CA ASP A 74 10.70 16.26 -7.82
C ASP A 74 9.27 16.02 -7.32
N ASN A 75 9.01 14.79 -6.87
CA ASN A 75 7.69 14.34 -6.43
C ASN A 75 7.62 14.05 -4.91
N GLY A 76 8.73 14.21 -4.18
CA GLY A 76 8.81 13.93 -2.75
C GLY A 76 8.79 12.44 -2.38
N TRP A 77 8.76 11.54 -3.37
CA TRP A 77 8.80 10.10 -3.18
C TRP A 77 10.24 9.58 -3.25
N THR A 78 10.43 8.37 -2.71
CA THR A 78 11.69 7.63 -2.86
C THR A 78 11.81 7.08 -4.29
N ASN A 79 13.04 6.96 -4.77
CA ASN A 79 13.40 6.31 -6.03
C ASN A 79 14.61 5.39 -5.79
N ASN A 80 15.10 4.70 -6.82
CA ASN A 80 16.23 3.77 -6.67
C ASN A 80 17.51 4.46 -6.16
N GLU A 81 17.79 5.68 -6.63
CA GLU A 81 18.96 6.46 -6.22
C GLU A 81 18.89 6.87 -4.75
N LEU A 82 17.73 7.37 -4.32
CA LEU A 82 17.44 7.71 -2.93
C LEU A 82 17.46 6.48 -2.02
N GLY A 83 17.01 5.32 -2.53
CA GLY A 83 17.13 4.04 -1.84
C GLY A 83 18.58 3.67 -1.56
N VAL A 84 19.47 3.81 -2.55
CA VAL A 84 20.92 3.60 -2.38
C VAL A 84 21.55 4.64 -1.46
N ALA A 85 21.16 5.91 -1.59
CA ALA A 85 21.64 6.99 -0.71
C ALA A 85 21.26 6.72 0.76
N TRP A 86 20.01 6.31 1.00
CA TRP A 86 19.54 5.89 2.31
C TRP A 86 20.30 4.68 2.83
N LEU A 87 20.61 3.69 1.99
CA LEU A 87 21.39 2.51 2.41
C LEU A 87 22.82 2.87 2.83
N LYS A 88 23.49 3.78 2.11
CA LYS A 88 24.80 4.33 2.53
C LYS A 88 24.71 5.05 3.87
N TYR A 89 23.63 5.81 4.07
CA TYR A 89 23.35 6.50 5.32
C TYR A 89 23.08 5.52 6.47
N PHE A 90 22.29 4.47 6.22
CA PHE A 90 22.02 3.37 7.15
C PHE A 90 23.32 2.66 7.53
N ASP A 91 24.18 2.32 6.56
CA ASP A 91 25.45 1.67 6.83
C ASP A 91 26.34 2.52 7.73
N ALA A 92 26.50 3.81 7.40
CA ALA A 92 27.31 4.74 8.18
C ALA A 92 26.88 4.84 9.65
N HIS A 93 25.58 4.79 9.92
CA HIS A 93 25.01 4.91 11.28
C HIS A 93 24.97 3.58 12.06
N THR A 94 25.11 2.44 11.39
CA THR A 94 24.94 1.12 12.02
C THR A 94 26.22 0.31 12.07
N LYS A 95 27.22 0.58 11.22
CA LYS A 95 28.45 -0.22 11.10
C LYS A 95 29.25 -0.34 12.39
N THR A 96 29.29 0.72 13.20
CA THR A 96 30.05 0.75 14.47
C THR A 96 29.31 0.05 15.61
N ARG A 97 28.04 -0.34 15.38
CA ARG A 97 27.15 -0.93 16.37
C ARG A 97 26.79 -2.38 16.06
N VAL A 98 27.53 -3.00 15.14
CA VAL A 98 27.33 -4.40 14.76
C VAL A 98 27.68 -5.30 15.93
N VAL A 99 26.79 -6.23 16.25
CA VAL A 99 27.06 -7.34 17.15
C VAL A 99 27.24 -8.58 16.28
N GLY A 100 28.41 -9.22 16.36
CA GLY A 100 28.79 -10.33 15.48
C GLY A 100 29.35 -9.84 14.15
N THR A 101 29.02 -10.53 13.06
CA THR A 101 29.64 -10.31 11.74
C THR A 101 28.72 -9.65 10.71
N ARG A 102 27.39 -9.63 10.94
CA ARG A 102 26.40 -9.27 9.92
C ARG A 102 25.22 -8.51 10.50
N ARG A 103 24.55 -7.73 9.64
CA ARG A 103 23.30 -7.00 9.96
C ARG A 103 22.15 -7.56 9.13
N LEU A 104 20.96 -7.64 9.72
CA LEU A 104 19.72 -7.97 9.02
C LEU A 104 18.89 -6.70 8.85
N LEU A 105 18.58 -6.35 7.60
CA LEU A 105 17.70 -5.26 7.22
C LEU A 105 16.34 -5.84 6.77
N ILE A 106 15.30 -5.52 7.52
CA ILE A 106 13.91 -5.93 7.23
C ILE A 106 13.14 -4.72 6.70
N PHE A 107 12.49 -4.86 5.55
CA PHE A 107 11.78 -3.77 4.88
C PHE A 107 10.58 -4.30 4.08
N ASP A 108 9.69 -3.39 3.66
CA ASP A 108 8.54 -3.75 2.85
C ASP A 108 8.94 -3.96 1.38
N GLY A 109 8.14 -4.69 0.61
CA GLY A 109 8.45 -5.01 -0.79
C GLY A 109 8.33 -3.84 -1.76
N HIS A 110 8.66 -2.62 -1.34
CA HIS A 110 8.61 -1.44 -2.19
C HIS A 110 9.67 -1.52 -3.30
N GLU A 111 9.28 -1.13 -4.52
CA GLU A 111 10.06 -1.31 -5.75
C GLU A 111 11.46 -0.68 -5.70
N SER A 112 11.61 0.41 -4.94
CA SER A 112 12.88 1.12 -4.72
C SER A 112 14.01 0.28 -4.09
N HIS A 113 13.67 -0.85 -3.47
CA HIS A 113 14.62 -1.74 -2.80
C HIS A 113 15.09 -2.90 -3.69
N ASN A 114 14.61 -2.99 -4.92
CA ASN A 114 14.90 -4.09 -5.83
C ASN A 114 15.91 -3.74 -6.94
N SER A 115 16.64 -2.62 -6.79
CA SER A 115 17.69 -2.26 -7.73
C SER A 115 18.96 -3.10 -7.52
N PHE A 116 19.66 -3.43 -8.62
CA PHE A 116 20.92 -4.16 -8.56
C PHE A 116 21.95 -3.46 -7.67
N ALA A 117 22.09 -2.13 -7.80
CA ALA A 117 23.00 -1.32 -6.99
C ALA A 117 22.70 -1.39 -5.49
N PHE A 118 21.42 -1.45 -5.10
CA PHE A 118 21.04 -1.62 -3.70
C PHE A 118 21.47 -2.99 -3.16
N GLN A 119 21.24 -4.05 -3.93
CA GLN A 119 21.62 -5.41 -3.57
C GLN A 119 23.14 -5.61 -3.50
N GLU A 120 23.88 -5.02 -4.44
CA GLU A 120 25.35 -5.05 -4.46
C GLU A 120 25.93 -4.35 -3.23
N LEU A 121 25.45 -3.15 -2.92
CA LEU A 121 25.89 -2.42 -1.72
C LEU A 121 25.57 -3.17 -0.42
N CYS A 122 24.43 -3.86 -0.35
CA CYS A 122 24.10 -4.72 0.79
C CYS A 122 25.11 -5.85 0.96
N LYS A 123 25.50 -6.51 -0.14
CA LYS A 123 26.51 -7.59 -0.12
C LYS A 123 27.87 -7.07 0.34
N GLU A 124 28.34 -5.96 -0.24
CA GLU A 124 29.62 -5.33 0.13
C GLU A 124 29.65 -4.91 1.61
N SER A 125 28.52 -4.46 2.14
CA SER A 125 28.39 -3.98 3.52
C SER A 125 28.04 -5.08 4.55
N ASN A 126 28.02 -6.36 4.15
CA ASN A 126 27.59 -7.49 5.01
C ASN A 126 26.18 -7.28 5.63
N ILE A 127 25.25 -6.76 4.83
CA ILE A 127 23.84 -6.55 5.19
C ILE A 127 23.00 -7.59 4.45
N TYR A 128 22.28 -8.42 5.19
CA TYR A 128 21.25 -9.28 4.62
C TYR A 128 19.91 -8.56 4.57
N THR A 129 19.22 -8.73 3.46
CA THR A 129 17.91 -8.16 3.22
C THR A 129 16.83 -9.22 3.42
N LEU A 130 15.79 -8.87 4.17
CA LEU A 130 14.57 -9.67 4.30
C LEU A 130 13.37 -8.80 3.91
N CYS A 131 12.78 -9.11 2.77
CA CYS A 131 11.57 -8.46 2.29
C CYS A 131 10.35 -9.10 2.96
N MET A 132 9.46 -8.29 3.51
CA MET A 132 8.19 -8.77 4.05
C MET A 132 7.23 -9.18 2.92
N PRO A 133 6.32 -10.15 3.17
CA PRO A 133 5.25 -10.47 2.23
C PRO A 133 4.39 -9.24 1.88
N PRO A 134 3.83 -9.16 0.66
CA PRO A 134 2.92 -8.08 0.29
C PRO A 134 1.76 -7.92 1.29
N TYR A 135 1.34 -6.67 1.52
CA TYR A 135 0.23 -6.30 2.40
C TYR A 135 0.36 -6.73 3.88
N SER A 136 1.56 -7.10 4.33
CA SER A 136 1.79 -7.58 5.70
C SER A 136 2.44 -6.55 6.64
N SER A 137 2.73 -5.33 6.17
CA SER A 137 3.45 -4.31 6.94
C SER A 137 2.79 -4.00 8.30
N HIS A 138 1.45 -3.87 8.32
CA HIS A 138 0.68 -3.65 9.54
C HIS A 138 0.78 -4.77 10.59
N LEU A 139 1.34 -5.93 10.22
CA LEU A 139 1.56 -7.09 11.09
C LEU A 139 3.03 -7.27 11.44
N LEU A 140 3.90 -7.18 10.43
CA LEU A 140 5.31 -7.60 10.53
C LEU A 140 6.30 -6.43 10.60
N GLN A 141 5.89 -5.21 10.26
CA GLN A 141 6.78 -4.06 10.24
C GLN A 141 6.76 -3.34 11.60
N PRO A 142 7.83 -3.37 12.41
CA PRO A 142 7.81 -2.76 13.74
C PRO A 142 7.50 -1.25 13.69
N LEU A 143 7.98 -0.55 12.67
CA LEU A 143 7.70 0.87 12.49
C LEU A 143 6.19 1.17 12.42
N ASP A 144 5.44 0.38 11.65
CA ASP A 144 3.98 0.52 11.53
C ASP A 144 3.26 0.04 12.78
N VAL A 145 3.70 -1.08 13.35
CA VAL A 145 3.07 -1.72 14.51
C VAL A 145 3.15 -0.84 15.76
N GLY A 146 4.26 -0.14 15.99
CA GLY A 146 4.50 0.52 17.28
C GLY A 146 5.08 1.93 17.26
N CYS A 147 5.67 2.41 16.16
CA CYS A 147 6.38 3.71 16.17
C CYS A 147 5.60 4.84 15.50
N PHE A 148 5.00 4.59 14.33
CA PHE A 148 4.35 5.64 13.56
C PHE A 148 3.06 6.15 14.17
N SER A 149 2.29 5.32 14.88
CA SER A 149 1.07 5.79 15.57
C SER A 149 1.39 6.79 16.69
N PRO A 150 2.34 6.50 17.62
CA PRO A 150 2.85 7.50 18.56
C PRO A 150 3.40 8.76 17.91
N LEU A 151 4.20 8.64 16.84
CA LEU A 151 4.75 9.78 16.10
C LEU A 151 3.64 10.73 15.63
N LYS A 152 2.63 10.19 14.92
CA LYS A 152 1.48 10.97 14.42
C LYS A 152 0.77 11.73 15.54
N ARG A 153 0.60 11.08 16.69
CA ARG A 153 -0.07 11.67 17.85
C ARG A 153 0.75 12.80 18.46
N VAL A 154 2.06 12.64 18.62
CA VAL A 154 2.92 13.71 19.16
C VAL A 154 3.02 14.85 18.16
N TYR A 155 3.28 14.56 16.88
CA TYR A 155 3.34 15.59 15.84
C TYR A 155 2.04 16.39 15.74
N SER A 156 0.88 15.73 15.83
CA SER A 156 -0.41 16.44 15.86
C SER A 156 -0.52 17.42 17.02
N ARG A 157 0.08 17.13 18.18
CA ARG A 157 0.12 18.04 19.33
C ARG A 157 1.09 19.19 19.11
N GLU A 158 2.23 18.96 18.47
CA GLU A 158 3.16 20.03 18.09
C GLU A 158 2.48 21.01 17.12
N VAL A 159 1.76 20.50 16.11
CA VAL A 159 0.97 21.33 15.19
C VAL A 159 -0.15 22.10 15.92
N GLU A 160 -0.87 21.45 16.84
CA GLU A 160 -1.86 22.13 17.68
C GLU A 160 -1.23 23.23 18.57
N SER A 161 0.01 23.06 19.01
CA SER A 161 0.76 24.08 19.74
C SER A 161 1.10 25.27 18.84
N LEU A 162 1.61 25.03 17.63
CA LEU A 162 1.91 26.08 16.65
C LEU A 162 0.67 26.93 16.34
N ILE A 163 -0.48 26.29 16.15
CA ILE A 163 -1.77 26.98 15.92
C ILE A 163 -2.14 27.91 17.09
N ARG A 164 -1.90 27.48 18.34
CA ARG A 164 -2.15 28.34 19.53
C ARG A 164 -1.24 29.56 19.60
N HIS A 165 -0.06 29.50 18.96
CA HIS A 165 0.86 30.62 18.82
C HIS A 165 0.60 31.43 17.52
N HIS A 166 -0.61 31.31 16.95
CA HIS A 166 -1.03 32.00 15.72
C HIS A 166 -0.24 31.62 14.45
N ILE A 167 0.48 30.50 14.47
CA ILE A 167 1.11 29.92 13.28
C ILE A 167 0.10 28.98 12.62
N ASN A 168 -0.63 29.51 11.63
CA ASN A 168 -1.71 28.79 10.94
C ASN A 168 -1.23 28.03 9.70
N TYR A 169 0.02 28.25 9.27
CA TYR A 169 0.65 27.57 8.14
C TYR A 169 2.01 27.02 8.58
N VAL A 170 2.23 25.73 8.37
CA VAL A 170 3.48 25.05 8.74
C VAL A 170 4.39 25.03 7.52
N THR A 171 5.42 25.87 7.51
CA THR A 171 6.48 25.82 6.50
C THR A 171 7.54 24.78 6.90
N LYS A 172 8.58 24.59 6.07
CA LYS A 172 9.72 23.74 6.41
C LYS A 172 10.42 24.16 7.71
N LEU A 173 10.44 25.47 8.00
CA LEU A 173 11.08 26.02 9.19
C LEU A 173 10.33 25.63 10.47
N GLU A 174 8.99 25.54 10.45
CA GLU A 174 8.22 25.05 11.59
C GLU A 174 8.11 23.52 11.60
N PHE A 175 8.07 22.88 10.42
CA PHE A 175 8.00 21.43 10.29
C PHE A 175 9.18 20.73 10.96
N LEU A 176 10.41 21.16 10.65
CA LEU A 176 11.63 20.49 11.09
C LEU A 176 11.78 20.39 12.62
N PRO A 177 11.63 21.48 13.41
CA PRO A 177 11.70 21.39 14.87
C PRO A 177 10.51 20.63 15.48
N ALA A 178 9.30 20.79 14.92
CA ALA A 178 8.12 20.05 15.37
C ALA A 178 8.27 18.54 15.11
N PHE A 179 8.76 18.16 13.92
CA PHE A 179 9.03 16.78 13.55
C PHE A 179 10.14 16.18 14.41
N LYS A 180 11.25 16.90 14.61
CA LYS A 180 12.33 16.45 15.48
C LYS A 180 11.82 16.15 16.90
N THR A 181 11.07 17.09 17.47
CA THR A 181 10.47 16.92 18.81
C THR A 181 9.53 15.71 18.85
N ALA A 182 8.72 15.53 17.82
CA ALA A 182 7.82 14.38 17.71
C ALA A 182 8.57 13.06 17.56
N PHE A 183 9.62 13.02 16.74
CA PHE A 183 10.47 11.85 16.53
C PHE A 183 11.15 11.44 17.83
N ASP A 184 11.85 12.35 18.51
CA ASP A 184 12.56 12.08 19.76
C ASP A 184 11.61 11.58 20.87
N ARG A 185 10.39 12.13 20.96
CA ARG A 185 9.38 11.71 21.93
C ARG A 185 8.68 10.38 21.61
N SER A 186 8.71 9.95 20.34
CA SER A 186 7.99 8.76 19.87
C SER A 186 8.89 7.55 19.63
N PHE A 187 10.12 7.74 19.18
CA PHE A 187 11.11 6.69 18.93
C PHE A 187 11.92 6.36 20.19
N THR A 188 11.21 6.14 21.31
CA THR A 188 11.84 5.77 22.58
C THR A 188 12.23 4.28 22.58
N PRO A 189 13.22 3.87 23.39
CA PRO A 189 13.58 2.46 23.50
C PRO A 189 12.41 1.55 23.88
N ALA A 190 11.53 2.02 24.77
CA ALA A 190 10.34 1.28 25.16
C ALA A 190 9.39 1.05 23.98
N ASN A 191 9.11 2.09 23.19
CA ASN A 191 8.23 1.97 22.02
C ASN A 191 8.84 1.07 20.95
N ILE A 192 10.14 1.21 20.67
CA ILE A 192 10.85 0.40 19.68
C ILE A 192 10.85 -1.08 20.11
N CYS A 193 11.25 -1.39 21.33
CA CYS A 193 11.25 -2.77 21.82
C CYS A 193 9.82 -3.37 21.82
N SER A 194 8.81 -2.57 22.20
CA SER A 194 7.41 -3.00 22.13
C SER A 194 6.95 -3.23 20.68
N ALA A 195 7.45 -2.46 19.73
CA ALA A 195 7.14 -2.61 18.31
C ALA A 195 7.67 -3.94 17.76
N PHE A 196 8.92 -4.30 18.09
CA PHE A 196 9.50 -5.60 17.71
C PHE A 196 8.75 -6.78 18.33
N ARG A 197 8.33 -6.64 19.60
CA ARG A 197 7.49 -7.65 20.27
C ARG A 197 6.12 -7.77 19.61
N GLY A 198 5.49 -6.64 19.29
CA GLY A 198 4.16 -6.60 18.66
C GLY A 198 4.16 -7.15 17.22
N ALA A 199 5.30 -7.07 16.53
CA ALA A 199 5.53 -7.70 15.23
C ALA A 199 5.94 -9.17 15.32
N GLY A 200 6.08 -9.73 16.53
CA GLY A 200 6.49 -11.11 16.75
C GLY A 200 7.92 -11.43 16.32
N LEU A 201 8.77 -10.41 16.13
CA LEU A 201 10.14 -10.60 15.66
C LEU A 201 11.11 -10.86 16.81
N ILE A 202 10.99 -10.11 17.91
CA ILE A 202 11.88 -10.22 19.08
C ILE A 202 11.09 -10.11 20.40
N PRO A 203 11.05 -11.19 21.21
CA PRO A 203 11.45 -12.55 20.84
C PRO A 203 10.62 -13.05 19.64
N LEU A 204 11.14 -14.04 18.90
CA LEU A 204 10.43 -14.61 17.76
C LEU A 204 9.19 -15.35 18.27
N GLN A 205 8.01 -14.78 18.01
CA GLN A 205 6.71 -15.26 18.49
C GLN A 205 5.70 -15.21 17.36
N LEU A 206 5.51 -16.34 16.70
CA LEU A 206 4.62 -16.44 15.54
C LEU A 206 3.17 -16.20 15.92
N ASP A 207 2.73 -16.66 17.09
CA ASP A 207 1.33 -16.56 17.55
C ASP A 207 0.83 -15.11 17.62
N VAL A 208 1.70 -14.15 17.94
CA VAL A 208 1.38 -12.71 17.99
C VAL A 208 0.93 -12.18 16.61
N VAL A 209 1.46 -12.78 15.55
CA VAL A 209 1.12 -12.43 14.16
C VAL A 209 -0.04 -13.31 13.68
N LEU A 210 0.03 -14.62 13.91
CA LEU A 210 -0.96 -15.58 13.44
C LEU A 210 -2.34 -15.32 14.04
N SER A 211 -2.43 -14.91 15.31
CA SER A 211 -3.71 -14.59 15.96
C SER A 211 -4.43 -13.38 15.33
N LYS A 212 -3.70 -12.54 14.58
CA LYS A 212 -4.25 -11.36 13.89
C LYS A 212 -4.68 -11.68 12.46
N LEU A 213 -4.28 -12.83 11.92
CA LEU A 213 -4.73 -13.28 10.61
C LEU A 213 -6.17 -13.79 10.78
N ASP A 214 -7.15 -12.98 10.36
CA ASP A 214 -8.53 -13.44 10.21
C ASP A 214 -8.58 -14.41 9.02
N VAL A 215 -8.13 -15.65 9.25
CA VAL A 215 -8.18 -16.73 8.25
C VAL A 215 -9.63 -17.18 8.13
N LYS A 216 -10.44 -16.35 7.47
CA LYS A 216 -11.70 -16.82 6.91
C LYS A 216 -11.34 -17.66 5.72
N LEU A 217 -11.32 -18.98 5.93
CA LEU A 217 -11.40 -19.95 4.84
C LEU A 217 -12.66 -19.61 4.05
N ARG A 218 -12.50 -18.84 2.97
CA ARG A 218 -13.57 -18.66 2.02
C ARG A 218 -13.66 -19.97 1.26
N THR A 219 -14.69 -20.75 1.57
CA THR A 219 -15.20 -21.72 0.60
C THR A 219 -15.38 -20.94 -0.69
N PRO A 220 -14.81 -21.39 -1.83
CA PRO A 220 -15.11 -20.78 -3.11
C PRO A 220 -16.63 -20.64 -3.17
N THR A 221 -17.13 -19.41 -3.42
CA THR A 221 -18.56 -19.23 -3.65
C THR A 221 -18.95 -20.30 -4.66
N PRO A 222 -19.91 -21.20 -4.36
CA PRO A 222 -20.40 -22.14 -5.35
C PRO A 222 -20.66 -21.32 -6.61
N PRO A 223 -20.15 -21.71 -7.79
CA PRO A 223 -20.42 -20.96 -9.01
C PRO A 223 -21.90 -20.65 -8.98
N ALA A 224 -22.24 -19.36 -9.04
CA ALA A 224 -23.62 -18.92 -8.95
C ALA A 224 -24.39 -19.87 -9.84
N VAL A 225 -25.35 -20.61 -9.26
CA VAL A 225 -26.34 -21.30 -10.08
C VAL A 225 -26.82 -20.18 -10.96
N LEU A 226 -26.49 -20.25 -12.26
CA LEU A 226 -27.00 -19.31 -13.23
C LEU A 226 -28.49 -19.43 -13.03
N ALA A 227 -29.08 -18.49 -12.30
CA ALA A 227 -30.52 -18.28 -12.31
C ALA A 227 -30.83 -18.29 -13.78
N GLU A 228 -31.54 -19.33 -14.23
CA GLU A 228 -31.74 -19.62 -15.64
C GLU A 228 -32.05 -18.29 -16.28
N THR A 229 -31.07 -17.72 -16.97
CA THR A 229 -31.28 -16.49 -17.73
C THR A 229 -32.33 -16.95 -18.69
N LEU A 230 -33.58 -16.54 -18.44
CA LEU A 230 -34.70 -16.67 -19.35
C LEU A 230 -34.20 -16.05 -20.64
N TRP A 231 -33.68 -16.91 -21.50
CA TRP A 231 -33.05 -16.52 -22.74
C TRP A 231 -34.13 -15.80 -23.55
N GLN A 232 -33.97 -14.50 -23.71
CA GLN A 232 -34.83 -13.70 -24.57
C GLN A 232 -34.42 -13.97 -26.01
N ALA A 233 -35.33 -14.59 -26.76
CA ALA A 233 -35.12 -14.92 -28.16
C ALA A 233 -35.09 -13.64 -29.01
N CYS A 234 -33.91 -13.24 -29.48
CA CYS A 234 -33.75 -12.19 -30.48
C CYS A 234 -33.39 -12.81 -31.84
N THR A 235 -33.82 -12.15 -32.92
CA THR A 235 -33.48 -12.53 -34.30
C THR A 235 -31.95 -12.48 -34.48
N PRO A 236 -31.30 -13.58 -34.90
CA PRO A 236 -29.87 -13.58 -35.16
C PRO A 236 -29.56 -12.67 -36.35
N SER A 237 -28.58 -11.79 -36.17
CA SER A 237 -28.24 -10.73 -37.14
C SER A 237 -27.11 -11.13 -38.09
N ASN A 238 -26.47 -12.28 -37.84
CA ASN A 238 -25.35 -12.80 -38.62
C ASN A 238 -25.25 -14.33 -38.49
N VAL A 239 -24.50 -14.96 -39.41
CA VAL A 239 -24.33 -16.42 -39.51
C VAL A 239 -23.77 -17.03 -38.23
N ARG A 240 -22.87 -16.31 -37.54
CA ARG A 240 -22.23 -16.78 -36.31
C ARG A 240 -23.24 -16.87 -35.15
N GLU A 241 -24.14 -15.90 -35.03
CA GLU A 241 -25.25 -15.95 -34.07
C GLU A 241 -26.22 -17.09 -34.37
N LEU A 242 -26.48 -17.35 -35.66
CA LEU A 242 -27.32 -18.48 -36.08
C LEU A 242 -26.69 -19.82 -35.67
N GLU A 243 -25.38 -20.00 -35.86
CA GLU A 243 -24.66 -21.21 -35.44
C GLU A 243 -24.70 -21.42 -33.92
N VAL A 244 -24.53 -20.35 -33.15
CA VAL A 244 -24.60 -20.40 -31.68
C VAL A 244 -26.01 -20.78 -31.22
N GLN A 245 -27.06 -20.19 -31.82
CA GLN A 245 -28.45 -20.53 -31.51
C GLN A 245 -28.80 -21.97 -31.92
N SER A 246 -28.36 -22.42 -33.09
CA SER A 246 -28.54 -23.79 -33.57
C SER A 246 -27.91 -24.80 -32.61
N THR A 247 -26.66 -24.55 -32.21
CA THR A 247 -25.93 -25.40 -31.25
C THR A 247 -26.64 -25.46 -29.89
N LEU A 248 -27.17 -24.33 -29.42
CA LEU A 248 -27.94 -24.28 -28.16
C LEU A 248 -29.24 -25.08 -28.25
N ILE A 249 -29.98 -25.00 -29.35
CA ILE A 249 -31.19 -25.80 -29.58
C ILE A 249 -30.85 -27.29 -29.61
N SER A 250 -29.82 -27.70 -30.37
CA SER A 250 -29.36 -29.10 -30.42
C SER A 250 -29.00 -29.64 -29.04
N ASN A 251 -28.31 -28.83 -28.23
CA ASN A 251 -27.96 -29.19 -26.86
C ASN A 251 -29.17 -29.25 -25.92
N ARG A 252 -30.25 -28.51 -26.20
CA ARG A 252 -31.50 -28.55 -25.43
C ARG A 252 -32.33 -29.79 -25.78
N VAL A 253 -32.37 -30.16 -27.06
CA VAL A 253 -32.95 -31.42 -27.55
C VAL A 253 -32.25 -32.61 -26.91
N ARG A 254 -30.90 -32.64 -26.94
CA ARG A 254 -30.11 -33.73 -26.35
C ARG A 254 -30.32 -33.89 -24.84
N ARG A 255 -30.62 -32.80 -24.13
CA ARG A 255 -30.81 -32.81 -22.67
C ARG A 255 -32.27 -33.01 -22.24
N HIS A 256 -33.22 -33.03 -23.16
CA HIS A 256 -34.63 -33.16 -22.82
C HIS A 256 -34.98 -34.60 -22.41
N LYS A 257 -35.35 -34.80 -21.14
CA LYS A 257 -35.72 -36.11 -20.57
C LYS A 257 -37.23 -36.24 -20.25
N SER A 258 -38.07 -35.57 -21.04
CA SER A 258 -39.56 -35.54 -21.02
C SER A 258 -40.26 -34.68 -19.97
N SER A 259 -41.22 -33.87 -20.45
CA SER A 259 -42.60 -33.69 -19.92
C SER A 259 -43.42 -32.74 -20.82
N SER A 260 -42.79 -31.97 -21.71
CA SER A 260 -43.45 -31.38 -22.91
C SER A 260 -42.41 -30.82 -23.89
N PRO A 261 -42.53 -31.11 -25.22
CA PRO A 261 -41.64 -30.56 -26.23
C PRO A 261 -41.98 -29.10 -26.62
N ALA A 262 -42.97 -28.47 -25.98
CA ALA A 262 -43.45 -27.13 -26.35
C ALA A 262 -42.33 -26.06 -26.41
N SER A 263 -41.37 -26.10 -25.49
CA SER A 263 -40.21 -25.18 -25.47
C SER A 263 -39.28 -25.38 -26.68
N ILE A 264 -39.13 -26.63 -27.15
CA ILE A 264 -38.30 -26.97 -28.32
C ILE A 264 -39.02 -26.58 -29.61
N ILE A 265 -40.32 -26.88 -29.71
CA ILE A 265 -41.15 -26.52 -30.86
C ILE A 265 -41.19 -25.00 -31.04
N ALA A 266 -41.34 -24.23 -29.96
CA ALA A 266 -41.30 -22.77 -30.01
C ALA A 266 -39.96 -22.23 -30.54
N ALA A 267 -38.84 -22.83 -30.12
CA ALA A 267 -37.51 -22.44 -30.59
C ALA A 267 -37.30 -22.75 -32.09
N ILE A 268 -37.76 -23.90 -32.56
CA ILE A 268 -37.66 -24.30 -33.98
C ILE A 268 -38.54 -23.40 -34.87
N SER A 269 -39.78 -23.12 -34.46
CA SER A 269 -40.68 -22.22 -35.22
C SER A 269 -40.16 -20.79 -35.32
N GLN A 270 -39.36 -20.34 -34.34
CA GLN A 270 -38.71 -19.03 -34.37
C GLN A 270 -37.54 -18.97 -35.34
N LEU A 271 -36.71 -20.02 -35.39
CA LEU A 271 -35.64 -20.14 -36.39
C LEU A 271 -36.21 -20.12 -37.82
N LYS A 272 -37.33 -20.81 -38.04
CA LYS A 272 -38.04 -20.85 -39.33
C LYS A 272 -38.65 -19.49 -39.72
N ARG A 273 -39.04 -18.64 -38.75
CA ARG A 273 -39.46 -17.25 -39.02
C ARG A 273 -38.28 -16.38 -39.45
N GLY A 274 -37.11 -16.53 -38.83
CA GLY A 274 -35.90 -15.81 -39.23
C GLY A 274 -35.45 -16.13 -40.65
N GLY A 275 -35.63 -17.38 -41.11
CA GLY A 275 -35.31 -17.80 -42.47
C GLY A 275 -36.40 -17.51 -43.53
N ARG A 276 -37.54 -16.91 -43.17
CA ARG A 276 -38.63 -16.52 -44.09
C ARG A 276 -38.79 -15.00 -44.23
N GLY A 277 -37.83 -14.22 -43.73
CA GLY A 277 -37.81 -12.76 -43.84
C GLY A 277 -37.37 -12.23 -45.20
N ASP A 278 -36.94 -13.09 -46.13
CA ASP A 278 -36.44 -12.69 -47.46
C ASP A 278 -37.46 -12.88 -48.61
N ASP A 279 -38.70 -13.28 -48.35
CA ASP A 279 -39.74 -13.43 -49.39
C ASP A 279 -41.05 -12.72 -48.98
N ALA A 280 -41.02 -11.39 -48.87
CA ALA A 280 -42.21 -10.53 -48.94
C ALA A 280 -41.84 -9.05 -49.09
N PHE A 281 -41.45 -8.63 -50.30
CA PHE A 281 -41.84 -7.39 -50.96
C PHE A 281 -41.32 -7.46 -52.41
N GLY A 282 -42.16 -8.03 -53.28
CA GLY A 282 -42.32 -7.52 -54.64
C GLY A 282 -43.27 -6.33 -54.63
#